data_AF-A0A165HQ74-F1
#
_entry.id   AF-A0A165HQ74-F1
#
_cell.length_a   1.000
_cell.length_b   1.000
_cell.length_c   1.000
_cell.angle_alpha   90.00
_cell.angle_beta   90.00
_cell.angle_gamma   90.00
#
_symmetry.space_group_name_H-M   'P 1'
#
loop_
_entity.id
_entity.type
_entity.pdbx_description
1 polymer ?
#
loop_
_entity_poly.entity_id
_entity_poly.type
_entity_poly.pdbx_seq_one_letter_code
_entity_poly.pdbx_strand_id
1 'polypeptide(L)'
;GYLGSFSQKPDCFKQVAGRLRLQCEEDMPEAERVEAAVRFTLCELSTARAHSHPLECKPFAVLEVGSSGEDEQLSSCVEALSRSTQHWSSYSGYLREIRACM
;
A
#
# COMPACT_ATOMS: atom_id res chain seq x y z
N GLY A 1 -8.23 -17.74 4.13
CA GLY A 1 -8.07 -16.37 4.57
C GLY A 1 -7.00 -15.65 3.77
N TYR A 2 -7.24 -14.38 3.44
CA TYR A 2 -6.44 -13.59 2.49
C TYR A 2 -5.08 -13.12 3.05
N LEU A 3 -4.86 -13.17 4.37
CA LEU A 3 -3.54 -12.96 4.97
C LEU A 3 -2.48 -13.97 4.48
N GLY A 4 -2.88 -15.18 4.09
CA GLY A 4 -1.99 -16.19 3.50
C GLY A 4 -1.41 -15.79 2.14
N SER A 5 -2.05 -14.85 1.43
CA SER A 5 -1.59 -14.40 0.11
C SER A 5 -0.38 -13.46 0.18
N PHE A 6 -0.18 -12.73 1.28
CA PHE A 6 0.99 -11.84 1.43
C PHE A 6 2.27 -12.60 1.81
N SER A 7 2.16 -13.76 2.46
CA SER A 7 3.30 -14.63 2.79
C SER A 7 3.96 -15.26 1.54
N GLN A 8 3.23 -15.37 0.44
CA GLN A 8 3.77 -15.84 -0.84
C GLN A 8 4.30 -14.71 -1.74
N LYS A 9 4.09 -13.44 -1.34
CA LYS A 9 4.52 -12.27 -2.13
C LYS A 9 5.98 -11.88 -1.84
N PRO A 10 6.62 -11.13 -2.75
CA PRO A 10 8.01 -10.65 -2.60
C PRO A 10 8.24 -9.86 -1.32
N ASP A 11 9.51 -9.71 -0.91
CA ASP A 11 9.91 -9.15 0.39
C ASP A 11 9.27 -7.79 0.74
N CYS A 12 9.00 -6.96 -0.27
CA CYS A 12 8.30 -5.68 -0.09
C CYS A 12 6.93 -5.85 0.60
N PHE A 13 6.12 -6.83 0.19
CA PHE A 13 4.79 -7.05 0.76
C PHE A 13 4.85 -7.55 2.20
N LYS A 14 5.80 -8.45 2.49
CA LYS A 14 6.02 -8.97 3.84
C LYS A 14 6.46 -7.87 4.81
N GLN A 15 7.33 -6.97 4.35
CA GLN A 15 7.78 -5.83 5.13
C GLN A 15 6.64 -4.83 5.42
N VAL A 16 5.77 -4.54 4.44
CA VAL A 16 4.58 -3.70 4.66
C VAL A 16 3.65 -4.33 5.70
N ALA A 17 3.33 -5.62 5.55
CA ALA A 17 2.46 -6.34 6.48
C ALA A 17 3.03 -6.42 7.90
N GLY A 18 4.34 -6.65 8.03
CA GLY A 18 5.03 -6.68 9.32
C GLY A 18 5.11 -5.30 9.99
N ARG A 19 5.34 -4.23 9.23
CA ARG A 19 5.49 -2.87 9.76
C ARG A 19 4.17 -2.28 10.23
N LEU A 20 3.12 -2.43 9.44
CA LEU A 20 1.80 -1.87 9.76
C LEU A 20 1.03 -2.75 10.75
N ARG A 21 1.72 -3.75 11.36
CA ARG A 21 1.16 -4.77 12.25
C ARG A 21 -0.27 -5.08 11.82
N LEU A 22 -0.46 -5.46 10.55
CA LEU A 22 -1.78 -5.69 9.97
C LEU A 22 -2.40 -6.90 10.67
N GLN A 23 -2.90 -6.67 11.87
CA GLN A 23 -3.83 -7.52 12.57
C GLN A 23 -5.17 -7.17 11.94
N CYS A 24 -5.93 -8.20 11.62
CA CYS A 24 -7.27 -8.11 11.06
C CYS A 24 -8.24 -7.47 12.05
N GLU A 25 -7.99 -6.22 12.43
CA GLU A 25 -8.81 -5.46 13.36
C GLU A 25 -9.70 -4.53 12.54
N GLU A 26 -11.02 -4.62 12.77
CA GLU A 26 -12.00 -3.72 12.16
C GLU A 26 -11.73 -2.24 12.47
N ASP A 27 -10.99 -1.97 13.56
CA ASP A 27 -10.68 -0.64 14.08
C ASP A 27 -9.36 -0.03 13.56
N MET A 28 -8.75 -0.58 12.51
CA MET A 28 -7.56 0.04 11.91
C MET A 28 -7.86 1.50 11.47
N PRO A 29 -7.07 2.49 11.92
CA PRO A 29 -7.25 3.87 11.52
C PRO A 29 -7.26 4.02 9.99
N GLU A 30 -8.16 4.85 9.48
CA GLU A 30 -8.32 5.03 8.04
C GLU A 30 -7.01 5.46 7.35
N ALA A 31 -6.23 6.34 7.99
CA ALA A 31 -4.93 6.79 7.49
C ALA A 31 -3.94 5.62 7.34
N GLU A 32 -3.82 4.76 8.36
CA GLU A 32 -2.93 3.58 8.34
C GLU A 32 -3.36 2.58 7.26
N ARG A 33 -4.68 2.40 7.09
CA ARG A 33 -5.24 1.54 6.05
C ARG A 33 -4.95 2.08 4.65
N VAL A 34 -5.08 3.39 4.45
CA VAL A 34 -4.78 4.04 3.16
C VAL A 34 -3.28 3.96 2.88
N GLU A 35 -2.43 4.22 3.88
CA GLU A 35 -0.97 4.08 3.77
C GLU A 35 -0.55 2.64 3.43
N ALA A 36 -1.17 1.64 4.06
CA ALA A 36 -0.97 0.23 3.74
C ALA A 36 -1.30 -0.07 2.27
N ALA A 37 -2.48 0.35 1.81
CA ALA A 37 -2.92 0.13 0.44
C ALA A 37 -1.98 0.81 -0.57
N VAL A 38 -1.52 2.03 -0.29
CA VAL A 38 -0.51 2.74 -1.09
C VAL A 38 0.78 1.93 -1.15
N ARG A 39 1.35 1.53 -0.01
CA ARG A 39 2.62 0.78 0.02
C ARG A 39 2.54 -0.56 -0.69
N PHE A 40 1.44 -1.31 -0.55
CA PHE A 40 1.24 -2.55 -1.31
C PHE A 40 1.15 -2.31 -2.82
N THR A 41 0.47 -1.24 -3.23
CA THR A 41 0.41 -0.83 -4.63
C THR A 41 1.81 -0.53 -5.16
N LEU A 42 2.63 0.20 -4.40
CA LEU A 42 4.00 0.51 -4.79
C LEU A 42 4.89 -0.74 -4.88
N CYS A 43 4.72 -1.70 -3.96
CA CYS A 43 5.38 -3.01 -4.07
C CYS A 43 5.02 -3.71 -5.38
N GLU A 44 3.73 -3.71 -5.75
CA GLU A 44 3.26 -4.32 -7.00
C GLU A 44 3.85 -3.65 -8.23
N LEU A 45 3.78 -2.32 -8.31
CA LEU A 45 4.33 -1.53 -9.43
C LEU A 45 5.84 -1.74 -9.58
N SER A 46 6.57 -1.80 -8.47
CA SER A 46 8.01 -2.05 -8.47
C SER A 46 8.37 -3.44 -9.00
N THR A 47 7.55 -4.46 -8.69
CA THR A 47 7.76 -5.82 -9.19
C THR A 47 7.41 -5.99 -10.66
N ALA A 48 6.42 -5.24 -11.17
CA ALA A 48 5.94 -5.36 -12.54
C ALA A 48 6.95 -4.84 -13.59
N ARG A 49 7.96 -4.04 -13.20
CA ARG A 49 8.95 -3.35 -14.08
C ARG A 49 8.34 -2.54 -15.26
N ALA A 50 7.02 -2.47 -15.37
CA ALA A 50 6.30 -1.93 -16.52
C ALA A 50 5.96 -0.44 -16.37
N HIS A 51 5.79 0.04 -15.14
CA HIS A 51 5.42 1.43 -14.87
C HIS A 51 6.15 1.97 -13.65
N SER A 52 6.84 3.10 -13.82
CA SER A 52 7.36 3.89 -12.70
C SER A 52 6.19 4.38 -11.85
N HIS A 53 6.29 4.24 -10.53
CA HIS A 53 5.29 4.79 -9.63
C HIS A 53 5.29 6.34 -9.68
N PRO A 54 4.17 7.01 -9.33
CA PRO A 54 4.13 8.47 -9.24
C PRO A 54 5.21 9.03 -8.30
N LEU A 55 5.72 10.23 -8.59
CA LEU A 55 6.75 10.89 -7.78
C LEU A 55 6.19 11.34 -6.44
N GLU A 56 4.90 11.68 -6.41
CA GLU A 56 4.11 12.01 -5.23
C GLU A 56 4.12 10.87 -4.20
N CYS A 57 4.30 9.62 -4.66
CA CYS A 57 4.35 8.43 -3.82
C CYS A 57 5.77 8.04 -3.36
N LYS A 58 6.80 8.80 -3.74
CA LYS A 58 8.20 8.53 -3.39
C LYS A 58 8.45 8.36 -1.87
N PRO A 59 7.83 9.16 -0.97
CA PRO A 59 8.01 8.99 0.48
C PRO A 59 7.57 7.62 1.00
N PHE A 60 6.65 6.96 0.28
CA PHE A 60 6.07 5.67 0.64
C PHE A 60 6.71 4.48 -0.09
N ALA A 61 7.55 4.74 -1.10
CA ALA A 61 8.23 3.70 -1.88
C ALA A 61 9.40 3.04 -1.12
N VAL A 62 10.01 3.77 -0.18
CA VAL A 62 11.12 3.28 0.63
C VAL A 62 10.58 2.85 1.99
N LEU A 63 10.69 1.55 2.30
CA LEU A 63 10.26 0.98 3.59
C LEU A 63 11.23 1.30 4.73
N GLU A 64 12.05 2.34 4.60
CA GLU A 64 13.01 2.72 5.63
C GLU A 64 12.34 3.35 6.86
N VAL A 65 13.02 3.13 7.97
CA VAL A 65 12.61 3.42 9.35
C VAL A 65 12.35 4.92 9.48
N GLY A 66 11.09 5.30 9.71
CA GLY A 66 10.70 6.67 10.08
C GLY A 66 9.95 7.50 9.03
N SER A 67 9.79 7.03 7.79
CA SER A 67 8.97 7.76 6.79
C SER A 67 7.48 7.43 6.95
N SER A 68 6.84 8.00 7.96
CA SER A 68 5.39 8.26 7.94
C SER A 68 5.20 9.56 7.17
N GLY A 69 4.74 9.47 5.92
CA GLY A 69 4.41 10.68 5.16
C GLY A 69 3.27 11.42 5.83
N GLU A 70 3.30 12.74 5.78
CA GLU A 70 2.21 13.58 6.29
C GLU A 70 0.90 13.27 5.54
N ASP A 71 -0.26 13.49 6.17
CA ASP A 71 -1.58 13.21 5.58
C ASP A 71 -1.77 13.90 4.21
N GLU A 72 -1.16 15.08 4.02
CA GLU A 72 -1.16 15.81 2.74
C GLU A 72 -0.40 15.05 1.65
N GLN A 73 0.75 14.45 1.99
CA GLN A 73 1.55 13.66 1.06
C GLN A 73 0.84 12.35 0.71
N LEU A 74 0.17 11.74 1.68
CA LEU A 74 -0.64 10.53 1.48
C LEU A 74 -1.79 10.82 0.51
N SER A 75 -2.52 11.92 0.74
CA SER A 75 -3.61 12.37 -0.12
C SER A 75 -3.14 12.67 -1.55
N SER A 76 -2.00 13.36 -1.70
CA SER A 76 -1.40 13.65 -3.00
C SER A 76 -0.98 12.38 -3.76
N CYS A 77 -0.40 11.40 -3.06
CA CYS A 77 -0.08 10.11 -3.66
C CYS A 77 -1.35 9.35 -4.11
N VAL A 78 -2.41 9.33 -3.30
CA VAL A 78 -3.69 8.69 -3.68
C VAL A 78 -4.30 9.38 -4.91
N GLU A 79 -4.28 10.71 -4.95
CA GLU A 79 -4.73 11.46 -6.12
C GLU A 79 -3.90 11.08 -7.36
N ALA A 80 -2.58 10.98 -7.23
CA ALA A 80 -1.71 10.58 -8.33
C ALA A 80 -1.97 9.14 -8.81
N LEU A 81 -2.27 8.19 -7.90
CA LEU A 81 -2.69 6.83 -8.25
C LEU A 81 -4.01 6.83 -9.02
N SER A 82 -4.94 7.74 -8.69
CA SER A 82 -6.23 7.86 -9.40
C SER A 82 -6.10 8.31 -10.86
N ARG A 83 -4.99 8.93 -11.24
CA ARG A 83 -4.71 9.37 -12.62
C ARG A 83 -4.44 8.20 -13.58
N SER A 84 -4.22 6.99 -13.07
CA SER A 84 -4.02 5.77 -13.86
C SER A 84 -5.02 4.70 -13.44
N THR A 85 -5.81 4.21 -14.40
CA THR A 85 -6.83 3.17 -14.14
C THR A 85 -6.22 1.88 -13.60
N GLN A 86 -5.02 1.51 -14.08
CA GLN A 86 -4.29 0.34 -13.59
C GLN A 86 -3.84 0.53 -12.14
N HIS A 87 -3.22 1.68 -11.82
CA HIS A 87 -2.76 1.98 -10.46
C HIS A 87 -3.93 2.06 -9.47
N TRP A 88 -5.03 2.71 -9.87
CA TRP A 88 -6.26 2.80 -9.08
C TRP A 88 -6.90 1.43 -8.82
N SER A 89 -6.85 0.53 -9.81
CA SER A 89 -7.37 -0.83 -9.66
C SER A 89 -6.59 -1.61 -8.60
N SER A 90 -5.25 -1.55 -8.64
CA SER A 90 -4.39 -2.16 -7.62
C SER A 90 -4.63 -1.56 -6.23
N TYR A 91 -4.62 -0.23 -6.12
CA TYR A 91 -4.87 0.48 -4.86
C TYR A 91 -6.22 0.14 -4.24
N SER A 92 -7.30 0.24 -5.02
CA SER A 92 -8.65 -0.06 -4.53
C SER A 92 -8.83 -1.54 -4.18
N GLY A 93 -8.08 -2.43 -4.84
CA GLY A 93 -7.97 -3.85 -4.50
C GLY A 93 -7.39 -4.03 -3.10
N TYR A 94 -6.18 -3.51 -2.87
CA TYR A 94 -5.53 -3.60 -1.56
C TYR A 94 -6.33 -2.94 -0.45
N LEU A 95 -6.95 -1.79 -0.70
CA LEU A 95 -7.81 -1.12 0.27
C LEU A 95 -9.00 -1.98 0.71
N ARG A 96 -9.59 -2.77 -0.21
CA ARG A 96 -10.64 -3.74 0.12
C ARG A 96 -10.09 -4.97 0.82
N GLU A 97 -8.95 -5.49 0.38
CA GLU A 97 -8.31 -6.68 0.98
C GLU A 97 -7.92 -6.45 2.45
N ILE A 98 -7.39 -5.27 2.79
CA ILE A 98 -7.04 -4.91 4.17
C ILE A 98 -8.30 -4.88 5.06
N ARG A 99 -9.45 -4.45 4.52
CA ARG A 99 -10.74 -4.50 5.24
C ARG A 99 -11.28 -5.93 5.37
N ALA A 100 -11.02 -6.80 4.40
CA ALA A 100 -11.65 -8.11 4.26
C ALA A 100 -10.92 -9.24 5.00
N CYS A 101 -10.38 -8.91 6.16
CA CYS A 101 -9.47 -9.75 6.91
C CYS A 101 -10.24 -10.93 7.59
N MET A 102 -10.56 -11.95 6.78
CA MET A 102 -11.07 -13.29 7.11
C MET A 102 -10.06 -14.35 6.64
#